data_AF-A0A643LHF6-F1
#
_entry.id   AF-A0A643LHF6-F1
#
_cell.length_a   1.000
_cell.length_b   1.000
_cell.length_c   1.000
_cell.angle_alpha   90.00
_cell.angle_beta   90.00
_cell.angle_gamma   90.00
#
_symmetry.space_group_name_H-M   'P 1'
#
loop_
_entity.id
_entity.type
_entity.pdbx_description
1 polymer ?
#
loop_
_entity_poly.entity_id
_entity_poly.type
_entity_poly.pdbx_seq_one_letter_code
_entity_poly.pdbx_strand_id
1 'polypeptide(L)'
;IIVVFSSLFFIAGFSETIHVAEAIGALLLGLVFSETEHSDRIEHLVVSFRDFFGAIFFFSFGLGIDPFSLGGAIWLTLGAVLLTIIGNFVAGMIAGRQAGLSHKASTNIGLTIVSRGEFSIIMANIGIAGGLMSVLKPFSALYVLILSILGPLFTKESKKIYKFLNKIFRWDTKST
;
A
#
# COMPACT_ATOMS: atom_id res chain seq x y z
N ILE A 1 -19.58 15.67 12.46
CA ILE A 1 -18.15 15.95 12.14
C ILE A 1 -17.30 16.00 13.40
N ILE A 2 -17.59 16.87 14.38
CA ILE A 2 -16.78 17.02 15.60
C ILE A 2 -16.64 15.69 16.35
N VAL A 3 -17.74 15.00 16.65
CA VAL A 3 -17.70 13.70 17.35
C VAL A 3 -16.85 12.66 16.59
N VAL A 4 -17.00 12.59 15.27
CA VAL A 4 -16.23 11.66 14.42
C VAL A 4 -14.74 11.94 14.53
N PHE A 5 -14.32 13.20 14.36
CA PHE A 5 -12.92 13.59 14.42
C PHE A 5 -12.35 13.49 15.84
N SER A 6 -13.11 13.88 16.86
CA SER A 6 -12.71 13.73 18.27
C SER A 6 -12.45 12.26 18.61
N SER A 7 -13.36 11.35 18.25
CA SER A 7 -13.17 9.92 18.45
C SER A 7 -12.00 9.38 17.62
N LEU A 8 -11.82 9.85 16.38
CA LEU A 8 -10.72 9.44 15.52
C LEU A 8 -9.36 9.83 16.10
N PHE A 9 -9.17 11.09 16.49
CA PHE A 9 -7.94 11.54 17.10
C PHE A 9 -7.70 10.89 18.47
N PHE A 10 -8.75 10.71 19.26
CA PHE A 10 -8.65 10.04 20.55
C PHE A 10 -8.18 8.58 20.39
N ILE A 11 -8.79 7.81 19.49
CA ILE A 11 -8.44 6.41 19.27
C ILE A 11 -7.08 6.27 18.58
N ALA A 12 -6.77 7.12 17.61
CA ALA A 12 -5.46 7.14 16.95
C ALA A 12 -4.34 7.45 17.96
N GLY A 13 -4.50 8.50 18.77
CA GLY A 13 -3.52 8.86 19.81
C GLY A 13 -3.44 7.81 20.92
N PHE A 14 -4.57 7.22 21.32
CA PHE A 14 -4.56 6.10 22.27
C PHE A 14 -3.81 4.88 21.71
N SER A 15 -3.96 4.60 20.41
CA SER A 15 -3.24 3.49 19.76
C SER A 15 -1.73 3.65 19.84
N GLU A 16 -1.23 4.88 19.68
CA GLU A 16 0.20 5.20 19.85
C GLU A 16 0.70 4.82 21.26
N THR A 17 -0.09 5.09 22.31
CA THR A 17 0.30 4.80 23.71
C THR A 17 0.46 3.30 24.00
N ILE A 18 -0.21 2.45 23.23
CA ILE A 18 -0.12 0.99 23.34
C ILE A 18 0.81 0.37 22.29
N HIS A 19 1.61 1.20 21.60
CA HIS A 19 2.53 0.79 20.52
C HIS A 19 1.86 0.12 19.33
N VAL A 20 0.59 0.43 19.08
CA VAL A 20 -0.15 0.03 17.88
C VAL A 20 -0.11 1.17 16.88
N ALA A 21 0.07 0.88 15.60
CA ALA A 21 0.06 1.91 14.55
C ALA A 21 -1.27 2.68 14.58
N GLU A 22 -1.19 4.01 14.57
CA GLU A 22 -2.32 4.94 14.74
C GLU A 22 -3.37 4.73 13.63
N ALA A 23 -2.90 4.39 12.44
CA ALA A 23 -3.74 4.05 11.30
C ALA A 23 -4.58 2.79 11.50
N ILE A 24 -4.09 1.81 12.28
CA ILE A 24 -4.88 0.63 12.64
C ILE A 24 -6.02 1.06 13.57
N GLY A 25 -5.76 1.93 14.55
CA GLY A 25 -6.81 2.49 15.41
C GLY A 25 -7.87 3.26 14.62
N ALA A 26 -7.44 4.11 13.68
CA ALA A 26 -8.35 4.84 12.80
C ALA A 26 -9.16 3.90 11.89
N LEU A 27 -8.54 2.83 11.36
CA LEU A 27 -9.22 1.81 10.55
C LEU A 27 -10.28 1.08 11.37
N LEU A 28 -9.94 0.63 12.59
CA LEU A 28 -10.88 -0.07 13.47
C LEU A 28 -12.07 0.81 13.84
N LEU A 29 -11.84 2.10 14.14
CA LEU A 29 -12.92 3.05 14.36
C LEU A 29 -13.81 3.20 13.12
N GLY A 30 -13.21 3.28 11.93
CA GLY A 30 -13.93 3.31 10.67
C GLY A 30 -14.83 2.07 10.47
N LEU A 31 -14.33 0.87 10.79
CA LEU A 31 -15.10 -0.38 10.74
C LEU A 31 -16.26 -0.39 11.75
N VAL A 32 -16.07 0.19 12.94
CA VAL A 32 -17.15 0.35 13.91
C VAL A 32 -18.22 1.30 13.37
N PHE A 33 -17.82 2.42 12.76
CA PHE A 33 -18.77 3.37 12.17
C PHE A 33 -19.51 2.82 10.94
N SER A 34 -18.89 1.93 10.17
CA SER A 34 -19.53 1.31 9.00
C SER A 34 -20.72 0.40 9.35
N GLU A 35 -20.77 -0.12 10.57
CA GLU A 35 -21.89 -0.94 11.08
C GLU A 35 -23.03 -0.08 11.68
N THR A 36 -22.89 1.24 11.70
CA THR A 36 -23.92 2.15 12.23
C THR A 36 -24.86 2.62 11.13
N GLU A 37 -26.11 2.95 11.51
CA GLU A 37 -27.09 3.58 10.61
C GLU A 37 -26.60 4.91 9.99
N HIS A 38 -25.53 5.49 10.55
CA HIS A 38 -25.00 6.80 10.15
C HIS A 38 -23.78 6.69 9.21
N SER A 39 -23.42 5.47 8.79
CA SER A 39 -22.23 5.20 7.96
C SER A 39 -22.12 6.12 6.75
N ASP A 40 -23.15 6.17 5.90
CA ASP A 40 -23.14 6.97 4.66
C ASP A 40 -22.91 8.47 4.94
N ARG A 41 -23.51 8.98 6.03
CA ARG A 41 -23.33 10.37 6.45
C ARG A 41 -21.90 10.61 6.93
N ILE A 42 -21.33 9.68 7.69
CA ILE A 42 -19.95 9.76 8.18
C ILE A 42 -18.98 9.70 6.99
N GLU A 43 -19.19 8.79 6.04
CA GLU A 43 -18.39 8.68 4.82
C GLU A 43 -18.39 9.99 4.03
N HIS A 44 -19.57 10.53 3.69
CA HIS A 44 -19.69 11.80 2.98
C HIS A 44 -18.98 12.96 3.68
N LEU A 45 -19.00 12.96 5.02
CA LEU A 45 -18.33 13.97 5.83
C LEU A 45 -16.81 13.80 5.85
N VAL A 46 -16.29 12.57 5.83
CA VAL A 46 -14.85 12.28 5.96
C VAL A 46 -14.13 12.32 4.62
N VAL A 47 -14.80 11.99 3.50
CA VAL A 47 -14.20 11.93 2.16
C VAL A 47 -13.45 13.22 1.79
N SER A 48 -14.05 14.40 1.98
CA SER A 48 -13.39 15.66 1.66
C SER A 48 -12.13 15.90 2.49
N PHE A 49 -12.13 15.49 3.76
CA PHE A 49 -10.96 15.62 4.63
C PHE A 49 -9.88 14.60 4.28
N ARG A 50 -10.25 13.36 3.97
CA ARG A 50 -9.31 12.34 3.46
C ARG A 50 -8.56 12.88 2.25
N ASP A 51 -9.28 13.46 1.29
CA ASP A 51 -8.69 13.97 0.06
C ASP A 51 -7.81 15.20 0.34
N PHE A 52 -8.25 16.10 1.21
CA PHE A 52 -7.49 17.28 1.63
C PHE A 52 -6.19 16.93 2.38
N PHE A 53 -6.27 16.08 3.41
CA PHE A 53 -5.10 15.63 4.18
C PHE A 53 -4.16 14.78 3.33
N GLY A 54 -4.70 13.93 2.44
CA GLY A 54 -3.91 13.19 1.46
C GLY A 54 -3.13 14.13 0.54
N ALA A 55 -3.79 15.14 -0.02
CA ALA A 55 -3.13 16.13 -0.88
C ALA A 55 -2.02 16.89 -0.14
N ILE A 56 -2.28 17.36 1.09
CA ILE A 56 -1.27 18.05 1.90
C ILE A 56 -0.11 17.11 2.24
N PHE A 57 -0.38 15.87 2.65
CA PHE A 57 0.66 14.89 2.96
C PHE A 57 1.61 14.68 1.78
N PHE A 58 1.07 14.38 0.59
CA PHE A 58 1.89 14.16 -0.59
C PHE A 58 2.59 15.43 -1.07
N PHE A 59 1.95 16.59 -0.94
CA PHE A 59 2.57 17.86 -1.28
C PHE A 59 3.74 18.19 -0.36
N SER A 60 3.53 18.16 0.96
CA SER A 60 4.57 18.42 1.96
C SER A 60 5.71 17.40 1.90
N PHE A 61 5.39 16.11 1.70
CA PHE A 61 6.41 15.09 1.49
C PHE A 61 7.21 15.35 0.21
N GLY A 62 6.52 15.66 -0.89
CA GLY A 62 7.12 15.95 -2.19
C GLY A 62 8.08 17.14 -2.14
N LEU A 63 7.69 18.24 -1.48
CA LEU A 63 8.55 19.39 -1.25
C LEU A 63 9.81 19.06 -0.43
N GLY A 64 9.73 18.03 0.41
CA GLY A 64 10.85 17.56 1.20
C GLY A 64 11.88 16.73 0.43
N ILE A 65 11.62 16.38 -0.83
CA ILE A 65 12.53 15.59 -1.66
C ILE A 65 13.44 16.54 -2.42
N ASP A 66 14.76 16.36 -2.26
CA ASP A 66 15.75 17.03 -3.10
C ASP A 66 15.85 16.31 -4.46
N PRO A 67 15.49 16.95 -5.59
CA PRO A 67 15.57 16.33 -6.91
C PRO A 67 16.97 15.85 -7.29
N PHE A 68 18.02 16.50 -6.79
CA PHE A 68 19.40 16.13 -7.09
C PHE A 68 19.84 14.87 -6.33
N SER A 69 19.19 14.56 -5.20
CA SER A 69 19.47 13.37 -4.39
C SER A 69 18.84 12.08 -4.96
N LEU A 70 17.90 12.20 -5.91
CA LEU A 70 17.17 11.07 -6.47
C LEU A 70 18.10 10.06 -7.15
N GLY A 71 19.11 10.55 -7.88
CA GLY A 71 20.03 9.71 -8.68
C GLY A 71 20.70 8.60 -7.87
N GLY A 72 21.09 8.88 -6.63
CA GLY A 72 21.75 7.91 -5.75
C GLY A 72 20.83 6.78 -5.26
N ALA A 73 19.51 6.98 -5.27
CA ALA A 73 18.54 6.00 -4.78
C ALA A 73 17.93 5.13 -5.88
N ILE A 74 18.12 5.46 -7.17
CA ILE A 74 17.45 4.77 -8.29
C ILE A 74 17.77 3.28 -8.31
N TRP A 75 19.04 2.91 -8.24
CA TRP A 75 19.45 1.50 -8.34
C TRP A 75 18.91 0.66 -7.18
N LEU A 76 18.99 1.21 -5.96
CA LEU A 76 18.44 0.57 -4.77
C LEU A 76 16.91 0.40 -4.89
N THR A 77 16.23 1.44 -5.40
CA THR A 77 14.79 1.43 -5.61
C THR A 77 14.38 0.38 -6.64
N LEU A 78 15.04 0.32 -7.79
CA LEU A 78 14.73 -0.66 -8.84
C LEU A 78 14.91 -2.10 -8.33
N GLY A 79 15.98 -2.35 -7.56
CA GLY A 79 16.19 -3.63 -6.90
C GLY A 79 15.04 -3.98 -5.93
N ALA A 80 14.64 -3.03 -5.08
CA ALA A 80 13.55 -3.22 -4.13
C ALA A 80 12.18 -3.41 -4.81
N VAL A 81 11.91 -2.69 -5.91
CA VAL A 81 10.70 -2.84 -6.73
C VAL A 81 10.63 -4.24 -7.31
N LEU A 82 11.71 -4.72 -7.95
CA LEU A 82 11.77 -6.08 -8.50
C LEU A 82 11.56 -7.13 -7.41
N LEU A 83 12.24 -6.98 -6.27
CA LEU A 83 12.10 -7.87 -5.13
C LEU A 83 10.66 -7.90 -4.60
N THR A 84 10.01 -6.73 -4.55
CA THR A 84 8.60 -6.61 -4.11
C THR A 84 7.66 -7.31 -5.06
N ILE A 85 7.82 -7.10 -6.37
CA ILE A 85 6.96 -7.73 -7.38
C ILE A 85 7.08 -9.25 -7.32
N ILE A 86 8.32 -9.77 -7.29
CA ILE A 86 8.58 -11.21 -7.24
C ILE A 86 8.07 -11.77 -5.91
N GLY A 87 8.39 -11.12 -4.79
CA GLY A 87 7.97 -11.55 -3.45
C GLY A 87 6.46 -11.63 -3.32
N ASN A 88 5.74 -10.59 -3.73
CA ASN A 88 4.27 -10.57 -3.68
C ASN A 88 3.64 -11.57 -4.65
N PHE A 89 4.22 -11.74 -5.85
CA PHE A 89 3.75 -12.75 -6.78
C PHE A 89 3.90 -14.16 -6.21
N VAL A 90 5.07 -14.50 -5.67
CA VAL A 90 5.33 -15.80 -5.04
C VAL A 90 4.44 -16.00 -3.82
N ALA A 91 4.32 -15.01 -2.94
CA ALA A 91 3.46 -15.07 -1.77
C ALA A 91 1.99 -15.27 -2.16
N GLY A 92 1.49 -14.52 -3.15
CA GLY A 92 0.13 -14.68 -3.67
C GLY A 92 -0.12 -16.03 -4.33
N MET A 93 0.89 -16.58 -5.01
CA MET A 93 0.84 -17.94 -5.56
C MET A 93 0.77 -18.99 -4.44
N ILE A 94 1.62 -18.90 -3.43
CA ILE A 94 1.61 -19.84 -2.30
C ILE A 94 0.28 -19.75 -1.55
N ALA A 95 -0.14 -18.55 -1.16
CA ALA A 95 -1.36 -18.33 -0.39
C ALA A 95 -2.60 -18.78 -1.17
N GLY A 96 -2.70 -18.42 -2.45
CA GLY A 96 -3.83 -18.82 -3.28
C GLY A 96 -3.88 -20.34 -3.50
N ARG A 97 -2.74 -21.01 -3.69
CA ARG A 97 -2.70 -22.46 -3.85
C ARG A 97 -3.01 -23.21 -2.57
N GLN A 98 -2.54 -22.73 -1.41
CA GLN A 98 -2.91 -23.29 -0.11
C GLN A 98 -4.41 -23.11 0.19
N ALA A 99 -5.00 -22.02 -0.27
CA ALA A 99 -6.45 -21.78 -0.19
C ALA A 99 -7.28 -22.56 -1.23
N GLY A 100 -6.66 -23.46 -2.02
CA GLY A 100 -7.36 -24.27 -3.03
C GLY A 100 -7.75 -23.50 -4.30
N LEU A 101 -7.24 -22.28 -4.50
CA LEU A 101 -7.57 -21.46 -5.66
C LEU A 101 -6.79 -21.90 -6.91
N SER A 102 -7.34 -21.57 -8.09
CA SER A 102 -6.66 -21.80 -9.37
C SER A 102 -5.37 -20.97 -9.49
N HIS A 103 -4.43 -21.41 -10.34
CA HIS A 103 -3.20 -20.64 -10.63
C HIS A 103 -3.51 -19.22 -11.14
N LYS A 104 -4.64 -19.05 -11.86
CA LYS A 104 -5.13 -17.76 -12.34
C LYS A 104 -5.56 -16.85 -11.19
N ALA A 105 -6.36 -17.38 -10.26
CA ALA A 105 -6.79 -16.62 -9.08
C ALA A 105 -5.60 -16.28 -8.17
N SER A 106 -4.68 -17.22 -7.97
CA SER A 106 -3.47 -17.03 -7.16
C SER A 106 -2.52 -15.99 -7.76
N THR A 107 -2.35 -16.00 -9.09
CA THR A 107 -1.62 -14.95 -9.83
C THR A 107 -2.28 -13.59 -9.63
N ASN A 108 -3.61 -13.51 -9.71
CA ASN A 108 -4.33 -12.26 -9.53
C ASN A 108 -4.15 -11.68 -8.12
N ILE A 109 -4.17 -12.53 -7.08
CA ILE A 109 -3.90 -12.11 -5.69
C ILE A 109 -2.52 -11.48 -5.60
N GLY A 110 -1.47 -12.18 -6.07
CA GLY A 110 -0.10 -11.70 -5.98
C GLY A 110 0.14 -10.37 -6.70
N LEU A 111 -0.51 -10.16 -7.86
CA LEU A 111 -0.39 -8.92 -8.63
C LEU A 111 -1.19 -7.74 -8.04
N THR A 112 -2.28 -8.02 -7.32
CA THR A 112 -3.15 -6.96 -6.76
C THR A 112 -2.51 -6.27 -5.55
N ILE A 113 -1.66 -7.00 -4.80
CA ILE A 113 -1.05 -6.49 -3.56
C ILE A 113 0.30 -5.79 -3.77
N VAL A 114 0.74 -5.60 -5.02
CA VAL A 114 2.04 -4.97 -5.37
C VAL A 114 2.05 -3.47 -5.10
N SER A 115 0.90 -2.80 -5.12
CA SER A 115 0.81 -1.36 -4.90
C SER A 115 1.29 -0.97 -3.51
N ARG A 116 2.04 0.14 -3.43
CA ARG A 116 2.53 0.74 -2.19
C ARG A 116 2.12 2.20 -2.16
N GLY A 117 1.88 2.73 -0.97
CA GLY A 117 1.33 4.06 -0.76
C GLY A 117 2.03 4.83 0.36
N GLU A 118 1.27 5.73 0.97
CA GLU A 118 1.65 6.65 2.04
C GLU A 118 2.34 5.97 3.23
N PHE A 119 1.95 4.75 3.58
CA PHE A 119 2.56 4.01 4.68
C PHE A 119 4.06 3.74 4.48
N SER A 120 4.50 3.50 3.25
CA SER A 120 5.93 3.30 2.96
C SER A 120 6.74 4.59 3.16
N ILE A 121 6.12 5.75 2.92
CA ILE A 121 6.73 7.07 3.16
C ILE A 121 6.81 7.34 4.67
N ILE A 122 5.73 7.08 5.40
CA ILE A 122 5.69 7.25 6.86
C ILE A 122 6.79 6.39 7.50
N MET A 123 6.89 5.12 7.12
CA MET A 123 7.91 4.21 7.63
C MET A 123 9.34 4.70 7.34
N ALA A 124 9.57 5.26 6.15
CA ALA A 124 10.87 5.83 5.81
C ALA A 124 11.24 7.03 6.69
N ASN A 125 10.28 7.91 6.99
CA ASN A 125 10.49 9.04 7.90
C ASN A 125 10.77 8.59 9.33
N ILE A 126 10.05 7.58 9.84
CA ILE A 126 10.31 6.98 11.15
C ILE A 126 11.74 6.41 11.18
N GLY A 127 12.16 5.70 10.13
CA GLY A 127 13.52 5.18 10.03
C GLY A 127 14.59 6.28 10.07
N ILE A 128 14.40 7.36 9.30
CA ILE A 128 15.32 8.51 9.29
C ILE A 128 15.38 9.17 10.68
N ALA A 129 14.22 9.35 11.34
CA ALA A 129 14.17 9.87 12.71
C ALA A 129 14.89 8.96 13.71
N GLY A 130 14.90 7.65 13.47
CA GLY A 130 15.68 6.66 14.22
C GLY A 130 17.17 6.59 13.86
N GLY A 131 17.68 7.51 13.01
CA GLY A 131 19.09 7.60 12.65
C GLY A 131 19.50 6.76 11.43
N LEU A 132 18.55 6.21 10.65
CA LEU A 132 18.88 5.59 9.37
C LEU A 132 19.32 6.61 8.32
N MET A 133 19.92 6.10 7.25
CA MET A 133 20.46 6.91 6.15
C MET A 133 19.40 7.83 5.51
N SER A 134 19.77 9.08 5.23
CA SER A 134 18.88 10.05 4.56
C SER A 134 18.43 9.64 3.16
N VAL A 135 19.10 8.66 2.52
CA VAL A 135 18.71 8.08 1.22
C VAL A 135 17.34 7.39 1.26
N LEU A 136 16.82 7.04 2.46
CA LEU A 136 15.49 6.46 2.63
C LEU A 136 14.38 7.38 2.09
N LYS A 137 14.56 8.71 2.12
CA LYS A 137 13.57 9.67 1.65
C LYS A 137 13.41 9.63 0.12
N PRO A 138 14.46 9.84 -0.70
CA PRO A 138 14.34 9.68 -2.15
C PRO A 138 14.03 8.23 -2.57
N PHE A 139 14.51 7.23 -1.82
CA PHE A 139 14.17 5.82 -2.07
C PHE A 139 12.67 5.56 -1.92
N SER A 140 12.06 5.94 -0.79
CA SER A 140 10.63 5.69 -0.53
C SER A 140 9.74 6.44 -1.52
N ALA A 141 10.13 7.66 -1.90
CA ALA A 141 9.43 8.43 -2.93
C ALA A 141 9.41 7.70 -4.29
N LEU A 142 10.58 7.29 -4.79
CA LEU A 142 10.68 6.57 -6.05
C LEU A 142 9.98 5.21 -5.98
N TYR A 143 10.13 4.51 -4.86
CA TYR A 143 9.53 3.19 -4.64
C TYR A 143 8.00 3.26 -4.68
N VAL A 144 7.39 4.19 -3.95
CA VAL A 144 5.93 4.41 -3.95
C VAL A 144 5.44 4.90 -5.30
N LEU A 145 6.16 5.82 -5.95
CA LEU A 145 5.78 6.32 -7.28
C LEU A 145 5.75 5.19 -8.31
N ILE A 146 6.79 4.36 -8.36
CA ILE A 146 6.88 3.25 -9.32
C ILE A 146 5.78 2.22 -9.04
N LEU A 147 5.61 1.80 -7.79
CA LEU A 147 4.63 0.75 -7.45
C LEU A 147 3.18 1.23 -7.48
N SER A 148 2.90 2.52 -7.24
CA SER A 148 1.54 3.08 -7.38
C SER A 148 1.09 3.15 -8.85
N ILE A 149 2.04 3.26 -9.79
CA ILE A 149 1.77 3.17 -11.23
C ILE A 149 1.68 1.70 -11.68
N LEU A 150 2.65 0.86 -11.27
CA LEU A 150 2.71 -0.54 -11.69
C LEU A 150 1.58 -1.39 -11.10
N GLY A 151 1.14 -1.13 -9.87
CA GLY A 151 0.10 -1.90 -9.19
C GLY A 151 -1.23 -1.97 -9.98
N PRO A 152 -1.84 -0.83 -10.33
CA PRO A 152 -3.03 -0.79 -11.17
C PRO A 152 -2.81 -1.42 -12.55
N LEU A 153 -1.63 -1.22 -13.17
CA LEU A 153 -1.30 -1.83 -14.46
C LEU A 153 -1.25 -3.36 -14.37
N PHE A 154 -0.59 -3.91 -13.35
CA PHE A 154 -0.53 -5.35 -13.12
C PHE A 154 -1.89 -5.94 -12.76
N THR A 155 -2.72 -5.22 -11.99
CA THR A 155 -4.07 -5.64 -11.66
C THR A 155 -4.95 -5.69 -12.91
N LYS A 156 -4.89 -4.66 -13.76
CA LYS A 156 -5.65 -4.58 -15.02
C LYS A 156 -5.21 -5.64 -16.02
N GLU A 157 -3.90 -5.87 -16.14
CA GLU A 157 -3.30 -6.80 -17.10
C GLU A 157 -3.07 -8.22 -16.54
N SER A 158 -3.62 -8.51 -15.34
CA SER A 158 -3.43 -9.79 -14.65
C SER A 158 -3.80 -10.99 -15.52
N LYS A 159 -4.84 -10.85 -16.35
CA LYS A 159 -5.27 -11.88 -17.32
C LYS A 159 -4.22 -12.14 -18.40
N LYS A 160 -3.56 -11.10 -18.93
CA LYS A 160 -2.51 -11.25 -19.95
C LYS A 160 -1.23 -11.80 -19.33
N ILE A 161 -0.87 -11.32 -18.14
CA ILE A 161 0.30 -11.80 -17.38
C ILE A 161 0.12 -13.30 -17.06
N TYR A 162 -1.06 -13.71 -16.61
CA TYR A 162 -1.37 -15.12 -16.40
C TYR A 162 -1.22 -15.95 -17.68
N LYS A 163 -1.75 -15.48 -18.83
CA LYS A 163 -1.59 -16.21 -20.10
C LYS A 163 -0.13 -16.37 -20.50
N PHE A 164 0.68 -15.33 -20.31
CA PHE A 164 2.12 -15.38 -20.57
C PHE A 164 2.84 -16.36 -19.64
N LEU A 165 2.55 -16.30 -18.34
CA LEU A 165 3.11 -17.24 -17.36
C LEU A 165 2.67 -18.68 -17.62
N ASN A 166 1.41 -18.89 -18.00
CA ASN A 166 0.91 -20.22 -18.35
C ASN A 166 1.62 -20.81 -19.59
N LYS A 167 2.01 -19.96 -20.54
CA LYS A 167 2.80 -20.40 -21.71
C LYS A 167 4.21 -20.88 -21.31
N ILE A 168 4.79 -20.25 -20.29
CA ILE A 168 6.14 -20.56 -19.80
C ILE A 168 6.13 -21.77 -18.86
N PHE A 169 5.25 -21.75 -17.86
CA PHE A 169 5.21 -22.77 -16.80
C PHE A 169 4.29 -23.96 -17.13
N ARG A 170 3.52 -23.90 -18.23
CA ARG A 170 2.55 -24.94 -18.64
C ARG A 170 1.69 -25.40 -17.46
N TRP A 171 1.05 -24.45 -16.78
CA TRP A 171 0.08 -24.77 -15.74
C TRP A 171 -1.16 -25.38 -16.40
N ASP A 172 -1.13 -26.70 -16.53
CA ASP A 172 -2.12 -27.49 -17.22
C ASP A 172 -3.53 -27.12 -16.74
N THR A 173 -4.43 -26.92 -17.70
CA THR A 173 -5.85 -26.65 -17.50
C THR A 173 -6.53 -27.93 -17.01
N LYS A 174 -6.23 -28.35 -15.78
CA LYS A 174 -7.02 -29.33 -15.04
C LYS A 174 -7.18 -28.87 -13.60
N SER A 175 -8.15 -28.00 -13.36
CA SER A 175 -9.24 -28.34 -12.45
C SER A 175 -10.44 -27.47 -12.83
N THR A 176 -11.55 -28.15 -13.05
CA THR A 176 -12.94 -27.67 -12.96
C THR A 176 -13.13 -26.55 -11.93
#